data_AF-A0A2G9U7D1-F1
#
_entry.id   AF-A0A2G9U7D1-F1
#
_cell.length_a   1.000
_cell.length_b   1.000
_cell.length_c   1.000
_cell.angle_alpha   90.00
_cell.angle_beta   90.00
_cell.angle_gamma   90.00
#
_symmetry.space_group_name_H-M   'P 1'
#
loop_
_entity.id
_entity.type
_entity.pdbx_description
1 polymer ?
#
loop_
_entity_poly.entity_id
_entity_poly.type
_entity_poly.pdbx_seq_one_letter_code
_entity_poly.pdbx_strand_id
1 'polypeptide(L)'
;MTPRNMQQATAGPRKPIAVLHQKKKLTAVFQPKAAITPQEQIQKKIDKVKLKLTEIAKLEERINNGEIIPLPNQLAKVGRKTEYESEIEKLTEEMEKL
;
A
#
# COMPACT_ATOMS: atom_id res chain seq x y z
N MET A 1 -0.01 -51.58 -9.91
CA MET A 1 0.72 -50.46 -9.28
C MET A 1 1.98 -50.23 -10.12
N THR A 2 2.00 -49.19 -10.94
CA THR A 2 3.12 -48.88 -11.86
C THR A 2 3.82 -47.61 -11.37
N PRO A 3 5.16 -47.57 -11.28
CA PRO A 3 5.84 -46.36 -10.82
C PRO A 3 5.84 -45.29 -11.91
N ARG A 4 5.48 -44.06 -11.52
CA ARG A 4 5.50 -42.87 -12.38
C ARG A 4 6.96 -42.43 -12.54
N ASN A 5 7.45 -42.45 -13.77
CA ASN A 5 8.80 -41.99 -14.12
C ASN A 5 8.86 -40.46 -13.95
N MET A 6 9.67 -40.00 -12.99
CA MET A 6 9.92 -38.58 -12.73
C MET A 6 10.99 -38.09 -13.71
N GLN A 7 10.58 -37.48 -14.82
CA GLN A 7 11.51 -36.77 -15.71
C GLN A 7 12.07 -35.54 -14.98
N GLN A 8 13.35 -35.60 -14.63
CA GLN A 8 14.12 -34.47 -14.13
C GLN A 8 14.22 -33.40 -15.23
N ALA A 9 13.76 -32.18 -14.94
CA ALA A 9 13.98 -31.02 -15.80
C ALA A 9 15.47 -30.70 -15.84
N THR A 10 16.13 -30.99 -16.96
CA THR A 10 17.54 -30.68 -17.18
C THR A 10 17.70 -29.17 -17.33
N ALA A 11 18.45 -28.56 -16.40
CA ALA A 11 18.86 -27.17 -16.46
C ALA A 11 19.92 -27.00 -17.56
N GLY A 12 19.50 -26.60 -18.76
CA GLY A 12 20.40 -26.15 -19.81
C GLY A 12 21.05 -24.78 -19.46
N PRO A 13 22.25 -24.48 -19.98
CA PRO A 13 22.92 -23.22 -19.70
C PRO A 13 22.16 -22.06 -20.36
N ARG A 14 21.58 -21.18 -19.54
CA ARG A 14 20.95 -19.94 -20.01
C ARG A 14 22.04 -19.02 -20.56
N LYS A 15 21.99 -18.70 -21.85
CA LYS A 15 22.81 -17.64 -22.47
C LYS A 15 22.53 -16.32 -21.72
N PRO A 16 23.55 -15.56 -21.28
CA PRO A 16 23.30 -14.29 -20.62
C PRO A 16 22.73 -13.31 -21.65
N ILE A 17 21.49 -12.88 -21.43
CA ILE A 17 20.92 -11.73 -22.12
C ILE A 17 21.76 -10.54 -21.68
N ALA A 18 22.56 -9.99 -22.59
CA ALA A 18 23.22 -8.71 -22.40
C ALA A 18 22.16 -7.60 -22.36
N VAL A 19 21.44 -7.51 -21.25
CA VAL A 19 20.59 -6.36 -20.94
C VAL A 19 21.56 -5.23 -20.62
N LEU A 20 21.76 -4.33 -21.58
CA LEU A 20 22.33 -3.00 -21.41
C LEU A 20 21.54 -2.29 -20.29
N HIS A 21 21.92 -2.57 -19.05
CA HIS A 21 21.50 -1.80 -17.89
C HIS A 21 22.23 -0.47 -18.01
N GLN A 22 21.64 0.47 -18.74
CA GLN A 22 21.95 1.88 -18.55
C GLN A 22 21.66 2.18 -17.07
N LYS A 23 22.70 2.16 -16.25
CA LYS A 23 22.68 2.71 -14.90
C LYS A 23 22.34 4.18 -15.03
N LYS A 24 21.05 4.52 -14.97
CA LYS A 24 20.61 5.89 -14.64
C LYS A 24 21.35 6.24 -13.35
N LYS A 25 22.33 7.15 -13.44
CA LYS A 25 22.93 7.79 -12.27
C LYS A 25 21.78 8.48 -11.55
N LEU A 26 21.26 7.86 -10.49
CA LEU A 26 20.41 8.55 -9.52
C LEU A 26 21.32 9.54 -8.80
N THR A 27 21.36 10.77 -9.31
CA THR A 27 21.89 11.90 -8.56
C THR A 27 20.93 12.16 -7.42
N ALA A 28 21.29 11.74 -6.21
CA ALA A 28 20.55 12.07 -5.01
C ALA A 28 20.62 13.59 -4.82
N VAL A 29 19.53 14.28 -5.12
CA VAL A 29 19.39 15.72 -4.85
C VAL A 29 19.23 15.84 -3.33
N PHE A 30 20.23 16.42 -2.66
CA PHE A 30 20.11 16.75 -1.25
C PHE A 30 19.08 17.87 -1.09
N GLN A 31 17.86 17.48 -0.70
CA GLN A 31 16.84 18.43 -0.28
C GLN A 31 16.98 18.60 1.23
N PRO A 32 17.42 19.78 1.73
CA PRO A 32 17.41 20.04 3.16
C PRO A 32 15.98 19.86 3.66
N LYS A 33 15.78 18.93 4.62
CA LYS A 33 14.48 18.76 5.28
C LYS A 33 14.20 20.04 6.06
N ALA A 34 13.38 20.93 5.49
CA ALA A 34 12.83 22.05 6.24
C ALA A 34 12.12 21.50 7.49
N ALA A 35 12.16 22.26 8.60
CA ALA A 35 11.41 21.91 9.78
C ALA A 35 9.93 21.87 9.42
N ILE A 36 9.28 20.73 9.68
CA ILE A 36 7.87 20.54 9.36
C ILE A 36 7.01 21.43 10.26
N THR A 37 6.10 22.21 9.68
CA THR A 37 5.21 23.07 10.47
C THR A 37 4.19 22.22 11.23
N PRO A 38 3.62 22.72 12.35
CA PRO A 38 2.54 22.02 13.04
C PRO A 38 1.35 21.70 12.11
N GLN A 39 0.98 22.62 11.22
CA GLN A 39 -0.08 22.37 10.22
C GLN A 39 0.29 21.23 9.27
N GLU A 40 1.53 21.20 8.76
CA GLU A 40 2.01 20.11 7.88
C GLU A 40 2.04 18.75 8.59
N GLN A 41 2.34 18.72 9.90
CA GLN A 41 2.27 17.49 10.68
C GLN A 41 0.84 16.94 10.77
N ILE A 42 -0.13 17.82 11.03
CA ILE A 42 -1.54 17.45 11.11
C ILE A 42 -2.07 17.03 9.73
N GLN A 43 -1.76 17.80 8.67
CA GLN A 43 -2.13 17.46 7.30
C GLN A 43 -1.60 16.07 6.91
N LYS A 44 -0.34 15.77 7.24
CA LYS A 44 0.25 14.45 6.98
C LYS A 44 -0.45 13.32 7.76
N LYS A 45 -1.01 13.59 8.94
CA LYS A 45 -1.84 12.61 9.66
C LYS A 45 -3.17 12.42 8.93
N ILE A 46 -3.84 13.51 8.55
CA ILE A 46 -5.10 13.48 7.78
C ILE A 46 -4.91 12.66 6.50
N ASP A 47 -3.84 12.90 5.74
CA ASP A 47 -3.56 12.19 4.49
C ASP A 47 -3.37 10.68 4.69
N LYS A 48 -2.70 10.28 5.77
CA LYS A 48 -2.55 8.86 6.13
C LYS A 48 -3.90 8.21 6.46
N VAL A 49 -4.78 8.91 7.16
CA VAL A 49 -6.10 8.40 7.50
C VAL A 49 -6.98 8.31 6.25
N LYS A 50 -6.93 9.32 5.37
CA LYS A 50 -7.58 9.28 4.05
C LYS A 50 -7.11 8.10 3.20
N LEU A 51 -5.81 7.81 3.19
CA LEU A 51 -5.28 6.64 2.48
C LEU A 51 -5.92 5.34 2.98
N LYS A 52 -6.02 5.15 4.30
CA LYS A 52 -6.70 3.98 4.88
C LYS A 52 -8.17 3.89 4.44
N LEU A 53 -8.89 5.01 4.39
CA LEU A 53 -10.27 5.03 3.89
C LEU A 53 -10.36 4.60 2.43
N THR A 54 -9.43 5.02 1.57
CA THR A 54 -9.41 4.58 0.17
C THR A 54 -9.12 3.08 0.02
N GLU A 55 -8.26 2.53 0.88
CA GLU A 55 -7.98 1.08 0.90
C GLU A 55 -9.20 0.29 1.37
N ILE A 56 -9.91 0.79 2.39
CA ILE A 56 -11.17 0.21 2.86
C ILE A 56 -12.22 0.27 1.75
N ALA A 57 -12.38 1.40 1.05
CA ALA A 57 -13.35 1.51 -0.05
C ALA A 57 -13.07 0.52 -1.19
N LYS A 58 -11.80 0.33 -1.56
CA LYS A 58 -11.40 -0.71 -2.54
C LYS A 58 -11.69 -2.12 -2.02
N LEU A 59 -11.52 -2.36 -0.71
CA LEU A 59 -11.85 -3.65 -0.11
C LEU A 59 -13.37 -3.89 -0.11
N GLU A 60 -14.17 -2.89 0.26
CA GLU A 60 -15.64 -2.91 0.20
C GLU A 60 -16.12 -3.20 -1.22
N GLU A 61 -15.59 -2.52 -2.22
CA GLU A 61 -15.95 -2.72 -3.63
C GLU A 61 -15.69 -4.17 -4.09
N ARG A 62 -14.51 -4.71 -3.77
CA ARG A 62 -14.16 -6.10 -4.14
C ARG A 62 -15.03 -7.14 -3.43
N ILE A 63 -15.46 -6.86 -2.20
CA ILE A 63 -16.42 -7.71 -1.47
C ILE A 63 -17.79 -7.64 -2.14
N ASN A 64 -18.28 -6.43 -2.43
CA ASN A 64 -19.60 -6.19 -3.02
C ASN A 64 -19.72 -6.74 -4.45
N ASN A 65 -18.63 -6.66 -5.23
CA ASN A 65 -18.56 -7.22 -6.58
C ASN A 65 -18.41 -8.76 -6.57
N GLY A 66 -18.24 -9.38 -5.39
CA GLY A 66 -18.05 -10.82 -5.25
C GLY A 66 -16.67 -11.31 -5.73
N GLU A 67 -15.70 -10.41 -5.95
CA GLU A 67 -14.33 -10.80 -6.33
C GLU A 67 -13.61 -11.56 -5.21
N ILE A 68 -13.98 -11.29 -3.96
CA ILE A 68 -13.39 -11.94 -2.78
C ILE A 68 -14.46 -12.39 -1.79
N ILE A 69 -14.26 -13.56 -1.18
CA ILE A 69 -14.99 -13.95 0.02
C ILE A 69 -14.26 -13.34 1.22
N PRO A 70 -14.88 -12.41 1.96
CA PRO A 70 -14.18 -11.67 3.00
C PRO A 70 -13.85 -12.54 4.21
N LEU A 71 -12.65 -12.37 4.74
CA LEU A 71 -12.24 -12.93 6.03
C LEU A 71 -12.80 -12.08 7.19
N PRO A 72 -12.98 -12.64 8.40
CA PRO A 72 -13.46 -11.88 9.56
C PRO A 72 -12.65 -10.61 9.87
N ASN A 73 -11.33 -10.65 9.69
CA ASN A 73 -10.46 -9.48 9.87
C ASN A 73 -10.72 -8.40 8.81
N GLN A 74 -11.08 -8.77 7.58
CA GLN A 74 -11.41 -7.80 6.52
C GLN A 74 -12.74 -7.12 6.82
N LEU A 75 -13.73 -7.86 7.29
CA LEU A 75 -15.00 -7.30 7.77
C LEU A 75 -14.79 -6.35 8.95
N ALA A 76 -13.95 -6.73 9.90
CA ALA A 76 -13.58 -5.85 11.01
C ALA A 76 -12.87 -4.57 10.54
N LYS A 77 -12.02 -4.64 9.52
CA LYS A 77 -11.38 -3.45 8.92
C LYS A 77 -12.40 -2.52 8.26
N VAL A 78 -13.37 -3.08 7.52
CA VAL A 78 -14.47 -2.32 6.93
C VAL A 78 -15.32 -1.63 8.02
N GLY A 79 -15.61 -2.33 9.11
CA GLY A 79 -16.37 -1.79 10.23
C GLY A 79 -15.70 -0.61 10.98
N ARG A 80 -14.38 -0.42 10.84
CA ARG A 80 -13.64 0.71 11.45
C ARG A 80 -13.66 1.99 10.61
N LYS A 81 -14.37 2.01 9.49
CA LYS A 81 -14.46 3.18 8.60
C LYS A 81 -14.90 4.44 9.34
N THR A 82 -15.90 4.33 10.20
CA THR A 82 -16.44 5.44 11.01
C THR A 82 -15.43 5.99 12.02
N GLU A 83 -14.54 5.14 12.56
CA GLU A 83 -13.47 5.57 13.45
C GLU A 83 -12.47 6.48 12.72
N TYR A 84 -12.11 6.12 11.48
CA TYR A 84 -11.22 6.92 10.63
C TYR A 84 -11.86 8.22 10.15
N GLU A 85 -13.16 8.23 9.87
CA GLU A 85 -13.91 9.46 9.56
C GLU A 85 -13.90 10.42 10.77
N SER A 86 -14.18 9.89 11.97
CA SER A 86 -14.13 10.66 13.21
C SER A 86 -12.71 11.19 13.52
N GLU A 87 -11.67 10.44 13.18
CA GLU A 87 -10.27 10.87 13.35
C GLU A 87 -9.92 12.04 12.41
N ILE A 88 -10.41 12.02 11.16
CA ILE A 88 -10.23 13.13 10.22
C ILE A 88 -10.90 14.40 10.73
N GLU A 89 -12.13 14.30 11.25
CA GLU A 89 -12.84 15.46 11.81
C GLU A 89 -12.03 16.10 12.94
N LYS A 90 -11.59 15.30 13.92
CA LYS A 90 -10.77 15.79 15.04
C LYS A 90 -9.47 16.45 14.59
N LEU A 91 -8.76 15.84 13.65
CA LEU A 91 -7.52 16.40 13.11
C LEU A 91 -7.77 17.69 12.32
N THR A 92 -8.92 17.79 11.63
CA THR A 92 -9.30 18.99 10.90
C THR A 92 -9.63 20.14 11.85
N GLU A 93 -10.37 19.88 12.93
CA GLU A 93 -10.62 20.86 13.99
C GLU A 93 -9.32 21.31 14.68
N GLU A 94 -8.38 20.41 14.92
CA GLU A 94 -7.07 20.74 15.49
C GLU A 94 -6.29 21.66 14.54
N MET A 95 -6.39 21.43 13.23
CA MET A 95 -5.78 22.28 12.21
C MET A 95 -6.40 23.68 12.14
N GLU A 96 -7.72 23.81 12.32
CA GLU A 96 -8.41 25.11 12.36
C GLU A 96 -8.10 25.94 13.61
N LYS A 97 -7.67 25.30 14.69
CA LYS A 97 -7.30 25.95 15.96
C LYS A 97 -5.84 26.44 16.00
N LEU A 98 -5.03 26.12 14.99
CA LEU A 98 -3.62 26.53 14.85
C LEU A 98 -3.45 27.83 14.05
#